data_AF-A0A2W4KX87-F1
#
_entry.id   AF-A0A2W4KX87-F1
#
_cell.length_a   1.000
_cell.length_b   1.000
_cell.length_c   1.000
_cell.angle_alpha   90.00
_cell.angle_beta   90.00
_cell.angle_gamma   90.00
#
_symmetry.space_group_name_H-M   'P 1'
#
loop_
_entity.id
_entity.type
_entity.pdbx_description
1 polymer ?
#
loop_
_entity_poly.entity_id
_entity_poly.type
_entity_poly.pdbx_seq_one_letter_code
_entity_poly.pdbx_strand_id
1 'polypeptide(L)'
;MPWWAHPAVPPKRLNMWDTEEKLKRPEEDLFVFREVAESPWITYRPARRVRLRNGRPSPGQTAPSLVAIEQIAEETCFLADLHGSPDELKKLAGVLAPVLEGRRWLRVGRGGAPVEVMAFAWPGNPPPAKARGSALLILTSDLLMRDERLRWKTELDEHALRELTGCADLTVAKTERGSLRAVQEWVTIHGFNGTSRLWRVPAAAIRRGSVFEISGTAVSTLAERAARQEWLGERTHEGFGRFRIEVSLPGVTPAAAAPAVLDITPDVAEEAIARDTRDWLNKHEALAKSGRNGNPRPSLSQWMDLVADLERGDPNALKSRLLPATSGAKTWKHPDARAILEKLAMVAPSPQGQAPYARMFVRWLRAQLRAQPEEPQ
;
A
#
# COMPACT_ATOMS: atom_id res chain seq x y z
N MET A 1 17.16 3.75 -14.54
CA MET A 1 16.54 4.18 -13.26
C MET A 1 15.97 2.96 -12.57
N PRO A 2 15.88 2.93 -11.22
CA PRO A 2 15.18 1.87 -10.51
C PRO A 2 13.71 1.81 -10.95
N TRP A 3 13.10 0.62 -10.92
CA TRP A 3 11.71 0.43 -11.40
C TRP A 3 10.70 1.37 -10.71
N TRP A 4 10.95 1.73 -9.45
CA TRP A 4 10.13 2.64 -8.63
C TRP A 4 10.29 4.13 -8.98
N ALA A 5 11.21 4.51 -9.85
CA ALA A 5 11.43 5.89 -10.30
C ALA A 5 10.85 6.16 -11.72
N HIS A 6 10.17 5.18 -12.31
CA HIS A 6 9.50 5.35 -13.60
C HIS A 6 8.10 5.97 -13.42
N PRO A 7 7.69 6.92 -14.29
CA PRO A 7 6.30 7.37 -14.34
C PRO A 7 5.35 6.20 -14.51
N ALA A 8 4.36 6.08 -13.62
CA ALA A 8 3.40 4.99 -13.67
C ALA A 8 2.37 5.24 -14.78
N VAL A 9 2.60 4.61 -15.93
CA VAL A 9 1.60 4.54 -17.01
C VAL A 9 0.60 3.41 -16.66
N PRO A 10 -0.72 3.65 -16.72
CA PRO A 10 -1.71 2.59 -16.58
C PRO A 10 -1.42 1.45 -17.54
N PRO A 11 -1.38 0.20 -17.07
CA PRO A 11 -1.17 -0.92 -17.96
C PRO A 11 -2.37 -1.06 -18.91
N LYS A 12 -2.07 -1.26 -20.19
CA LYS A 12 -3.06 -1.63 -21.21
C LYS A 12 -3.66 -2.98 -20.86
N ARG A 13 -4.98 -3.05 -20.72
CA ARG A 13 -5.74 -4.27 -20.43
C ARG A 13 -6.43 -4.74 -21.70
N LEU A 14 -6.11 -5.96 -22.12
CA LEU A 14 -6.60 -6.56 -23.34
C LEU A 14 -7.64 -7.64 -23.03
N ASN A 15 -8.63 -7.77 -23.91
CA ASN A 15 -9.48 -8.95 -23.92
C ASN A 15 -8.71 -10.08 -24.63
N MET A 16 -8.45 -11.19 -23.93
CA MET A 16 -7.75 -12.34 -24.52
C MET A 16 -8.47 -12.90 -25.75
N TRP A 17 -9.79 -12.78 -25.81
CA TRP A 17 -10.59 -13.35 -26.89
C TRP A 17 -10.57 -12.52 -28.17
N ASP A 18 -10.28 -11.23 -28.07
CA ASP A 18 -10.41 -10.29 -29.19
C ASP A 18 -9.06 -9.73 -29.65
N THR A 19 -7.96 -10.13 -28.99
CA THR A 19 -6.63 -9.55 -29.25
C THR A 19 -5.73 -10.51 -30.01
N GLU A 20 -5.00 -9.97 -30.98
CA GLU A 20 -3.89 -10.64 -31.65
C GLU A 20 -2.55 -10.38 -30.94
N GLU A 21 -2.53 -9.49 -29.94
CA GLU A 21 -1.31 -9.15 -29.20
C GLU A 21 -0.91 -10.27 -28.24
N LYS A 22 0.39 -10.53 -28.14
CA LYS A 22 0.92 -11.49 -27.16
C LYS A 22 0.63 -11.01 -25.74
N LEU A 23 -0.23 -11.74 -25.04
CA LEU A 23 -0.61 -11.44 -23.67
C LEU A 23 0.56 -11.61 -22.71
N LYS A 24 0.64 -10.69 -21.75
CA LYS A 24 1.51 -10.80 -20.59
C LYS A 24 0.76 -11.46 -19.45
N ARG A 25 1.52 -12.05 -18.52
CA ARG A 25 0.99 -12.61 -17.29
C ARG A 25 0.23 -11.53 -16.49
N PRO A 26 -0.96 -11.83 -15.92
CA PRO A 26 -1.67 -10.93 -15.02
C PRO A 26 -0.82 -10.50 -13.82
N GLU A 27 -0.66 -9.19 -13.64
CA GLU A 27 0.08 -8.61 -12.53
C GLU A 27 -0.61 -8.82 -11.17
N GLU A 28 0.16 -8.96 -10.09
CA GLU A 28 -0.34 -9.31 -8.73
C GLU A 28 -1.23 -8.25 -8.08
N ASP A 29 -0.88 -6.98 -8.26
CA ASP A 29 -1.52 -5.85 -7.56
C ASP A 29 -2.25 -4.91 -8.52
N LEU A 30 -2.74 -5.45 -9.63
CA LEU A 30 -3.51 -4.67 -10.59
C LEU A 30 -5.01 -4.91 -10.42
N PHE A 31 -5.70 -3.86 -9.97
CA PHE A 31 -7.13 -3.89 -9.68
C PHE A 31 -7.91 -3.06 -10.70
N VAL A 32 -9.23 -3.29 -10.74
CA VAL A 32 -10.17 -2.41 -11.42
C VAL A 32 -11.27 -2.01 -10.46
N PHE A 33 -11.65 -0.74 -10.52
CA PHE A 33 -12.75 -0.19 -9.73
C PHE A 33 -13.55 0.80 -10.57
N ARG A 34 -14.71 1.20 -10.07
CA ARG A 34 -15.51 2.30 -10.60
C ARG A 34 -16.04 3.09 -9.41
N GLU A 35 -16.01 4.41 -9.49
CA GLU A 35 -16.47 5.27 -8.39
C GLU A 35 -17.98 5.15 -8.18
N VAL A 36 -18.73 5.05 -9.27
CA VAL A 36 -20.17 4.78 -9.28
C VAL A 36 -20.49 3.72 -10.33
N ALA A 37 -21.67 3.10 -10.24
CA ALA A 37 -22.04 1.97 -11.10
C ALA A 37 -21.94 2.29 -12.61
N GLU A 38 -22.31 3.51 -13.00
CA GLU A 38 -22.31 3.96 -14.39
C GLU A 38 -20.97 4.50 -14.88
N SER A 39 -19.98 4.68 -13.98
CA SER A 39 -18.66 5.16 -14.37
C SER A 39 -17.86 4.09 -15.10
N PRO A 40 -16.97 4.49 -16.03
CA PRO A 40 -16.04 3.55 -16.64
C PRO A 40 -15.15 2.89 -15.59
N TRP A 41 -14.74 1.66 -15.87
CA TRP A 41 -13.77 0.95 -15.05
C TRP A 41 -12.40 1.65 -15.13
N ILE A 42 -11.84 1.93 -13.96
CA ILE A 42 -10.53 2.55 -13.79
C ILE A 42 -9.57 1.48 -13.30
N THR A 43 -8.38 1.46 -13.89
CA THR A 43 -7.29 0.58 -13.45
C THR A 43 -6.57 1.23 -12.28
N TYR A 44 -6.36 0.46 -11.21
CA TYR A 44 -5.70 0.92 -10.00
C TYR A 44 -4.58 -0.03 -9.60
N ARG A 45 -3.42 0.56 -9.28
CA ARG A 45 -2.30 -0.14 -8.66
C ARG A 45 -1.92 0.65 -7.41
N PRO A 46 -1.97 0.05 -6.20
CA PRO A 46 -1.49 0.68 -5.00
C PRO A 46 -0.03 1.13 -5.17
N ALA A 47 0.28 2.36 -4.78
CA ALA A 47 1.66 2.82 -4.76
C ALA A 47 2.44 1.97 -3.73
N ARG A 48 3.68 1.61 -4.09
CA ARG A 48 4.57 0.85 -3.20
C ARG A 48 5.79 1.69 -2.85
N ARG A 49 6.23 1.61 -1.59
CA ARG A 49 7.37 2.35 -1.05
C ARG A 49 8.34 1.38 -0.38
N VAL A 50 9.63 1.63 -0.52
CA VAL A 50 10.67 0.88 0.19
C VAL A 50 11.12 1.70 1.39
N ARG A 51 10.93 1.14 2.60
CA ARG A 51 11.42 1.74 3.85
C ARG A 51 12.60 0.93 4.38
N LEU A 52 13.66 1.63 4.77
CA LEU A 52 14.77 1.02 5.50
C LEU A 52 14.46 1.07 7.01
N ARG A 53 14.56 -0.07 7.68
CA ARG A 53 14.39 -0.17 9.13
C ARG A 53 15.58 -0.88 9.76
N ASN A 54 15.94 -0.47 10.96
CA ASN A 54 16.87 -1.23 11.77
C ASN A 54 16.17 -2.54 12.19
N GLY A 55 16.83 -3.66 11.92
CA GLY A 55 16.48 -4.97 12.43
C GLY A 55 16.63 -5.00 13.95
N ARG A 56 15.93 -5.96 14.56
CA ARG A 56 16.05 -6.21 15.99
C ARG A 56 17.50 -6.67 16.26
N PRO A 57 18.26 -6.01 17.15
CA PRO A 57 19.60 -6.46 17.47
C PRO A 57 19.53 -7.85 18.11
N SER A 58 20.26 -8.80 17.54
CA SER A 58 20.47 -10.11 18.17
C SER A 58 21.46 -9.98 19.33
N PRO A 59 21.35 -10.79 20.39
CA PRO A 59 22.36 -10.84 21.44
C PRO A 59 23.75 -11.08 20.82
N GLY A 60 24.71 -10.18 21.09
CA GLY A 60 26.08 -10.25 20.56
C GLY A 60 26.33 -9.48 19.25
N GLN A 61 25.32 -8.84 18.66
CA GLN A 61 25.51 -8.06 17.43
C GLN A 61 25.98 -6.63 17.76
N THR A 62 27.16 -6.24 17.27
CA THR A 62 27.78 -4.92 17.53
C THR A 62 27.11 -3.75 16.79
N ALA A 63 26.44 -4.01 15.66
CA ALA A 63 25.71 -3.02 14.89
C ALA A 63 24.31 -3.53 14.50
N PRO A 64 23.28 -2.67 14.48
CA PRO A 64 21.95 -3.07 14.05
C PRO A 64 21.99 -3.49 12.57
N SER A 65 21.36 -4.62 12.25
CA SER A 65 21.13 -5.00 10.85
C SER A 65 20.19 -3.99 10.20
N LEU A 66 20.38 -3.70 8.91
CA LEU A 66 19.46 -2.88 8.14
C LEU A 66 18.58 -3.79 7.28
N VAL A 67 17.27 -3.59 7.33
CA VAL A 67 16.29 -4.36 6.54
C VAL A 67 15.50 -3.41 5.68
N ALA A 68 15.36 -3.74 4.39
CA ALA A 68 14.44 -3.08 3.48
C ALA A 68 13.08 -3.76 3.55
N ILE A 69 12.02 -2.97 3.73
CA ILE A 69 10.64 -3.43 3.71
C ILE A 69 9.93 -2.69 2.60
N GLU A 70 9.42 -3.44 1.62
CA GLU A 70 8.44 -2.93 0.67
C GLU A 70 7.06 -2.91 1.33
N GLN A 71 6.42 -1.74 1.32
CA GLN A 71 5.10 -1.53 1.90
C GLN A 71 4.19 -0.83 0.89
N ILE A 72 2.89 -1.11 0.97
CA ILE A 72 1.88 -0.29 0.29
C ILE A 72 1.95 1.10 0.91
N ALA A 73 1.88 2.13 0.07
CA ALA A 73 1.96 3.52 0.49
C ALA A 73 0.81 3.87 1.46
N GLU A 74 1.11 4.79 2.36
CA GLU A 74 0.13 5.39 3.26
C GLU A 74 -1.04 6.00 2.46
N GLU A 75 -2.20 6.20 3.10
CA GLU A 75 -3.43 6.76 2.47
C GLU A 75 -4.07 5.86 1.37
N THR A 76 -3.52 4.67 1.13
CA THR A 76 -4.19 3.65 0.32
C THR A 76 -5.43 3.13 1.05
N CYS A 77 -6.60 3.32 0.43
CA CYS A 77 -7.86 2.80 0.97
C CYS A 77 -8.11 1.35 0.51
N PHE A 78 -8.60 0.52 1.43
CA PHE A 78 -9.02 -0.85 1.16
C PHE A 78 -10.49 -1.01 1.50
N LEU A 79 -11.21 -1.77 0.68
CA LEU A 79 -12.57 -2.19 0.99
C LEU A 79 -12.54 -3.57 1.66
N ALA A 80 -13.25 -3.69 2.78
CA ALA A 80 -13.47 -4.96 3.46
C ALA A 80 -14.96 -5.12 3.76
N ASP A 81 -15.53 -6.24 3.32
CA ASP A 81 -16.94 -6.56 3.53
C ASP A 81 -17.06 -7.70 4.54
N LEU A 82 -17.92 -7.49 5.54
CA LEU A 82 -18.30 -8.49 6.53
C LEU A 82 -19.73 -8.95 6.24
N HIS A 83 -19.93 -10.27 6.30
CA HIS A 83 -21.20 -10.91 6.02
C HIS A 83 -21.64 -11.75 7.22
N GLY A 84 -22.92 -11.74 7.51
CA GLY A 84 -23.50 -12.42 8.67
C GLY A 84 -24.95 -12.01 8.88
N SER A 85 -25.58 -12.54 9.93
CA SER A 85 -26.93 -12.11 10.27
C SER A 85 -26.94 -10.61 10.67
N PRO A 86 -27.99 -9.85 10.32
CA PRO A 86 -28.06 -8.43 10.69
C PRO A 86 -27.88 -8.18 12.18
N ASP A 87 -28.38 -9.07 13.04
CA ASP A 87 -28.29 -8.93 14.49
C ASP A 87 -26.87 -9.16 15.02
N GLU A 88 -26.15 -10.16 14.49
CA GLU A 88 -24.75 -10.39 14.84
C GLU A 88 -23.84 -9.27 14.36
N LEU A 89 -24.06 -8.79 13.14
CA LEU A 89 -23.29 -7.67 12.60
C LEU A 89 -23.54 -6.40 13.42
N LYS A 90 -24.77 -6.13 13.85
CA LYS A 90 -25.08 -4.99 14.74
C LYS A 90 -24.38 -5.10 16.09
N LYS A 91 -24.36 -6.30 16.69
CA LYS A 91 -23.60 -6.56 17.93
C LYS A 91 -22.11 -6.33 17.72
N LEU A 92 -21.55 -6.85 16.62
CA LEU A 92 -20.15 -6.66 16.27
C LEU A 92 -19.82 -5.18 16.06
N ALA A 93 -20.66 -4.44 15.33
CA ALA A 93 -20.51 -3.00 15.14
C ALA A 93 -20.53 -2.24 16.46
N GLY A 94 -21.40 -2.61 17.40
CA GLY A 94 -21.41 -2.05 18.75
C GLY A 94 -20.11 -2.27 19.52
N VAL A 95 -19.55 -3.49 19.47
CA VAL A 95 -18.25 -3.81 20.08
C VAL A 95 -17.10 -3.06 19.42
N LEU A 96 -17.17 -2.90 18.09
CA LEU A 96 -16.15 -2.22 17.29
C LEU A 96 -16.35 -0.70 17.18
N ALA A 97 -17.34 -0.12 17.86
CA ALA A 97 -17.63 1.31 17.77
C ALA A 97 -16.40 2.22 17.97
N PRO A 98 -15.48 1.97 18.94
CA PRO A 98 -14.27 2.78 19.06
C PRO A 98 -13.35 2.74 17.83
N VAL A 99 -13.35 1.63 17.08
CA VAL A 99 -12.58 1.49 15.85
C VAL A 99 -13.31 2.15 14.68
N LEU A 100 -14.62 1.91 14.55
CA LEU A 100 -15.45 2.46 13.47
C LEU A 100 -15.57 3.99 13.53
N GLU A 101 -15.46 4.56 14.73
CA GLU A 101 -15.49 6.02 14.97
C GLU A 101 -14.08 6.66 14.98
N GLY A 102 -13.03 5.92 14.61
CA GLY A 102 -11.66 6.45 14.55
C GLY A 102 -10.97 6.68 15.90
N ARG A 103 -11.61 6.34 17.03
CA ARG A 103 -11.03 6.47 18.39
C ARG A 103 -9.92 5.44 18.67
N ARG A 104 -9.87 4.35 17.90
CA ARG A 104 -8.86 3.29 17.98
C ARG A 104 -8.49 2.79 16.59
N TRP A 105 -7.28 2.26 16.45
CA TRP A 105 -6.80 1.67 15.21
C TRP A 105 -6.89 0.14 15.22
N LEU A 106 -7.09 -0.44 14.04
CA LEU A 106 -6.84 -1.86 13.80
C LEU A 106 -5.38 -2.07 13.40
N ARG A 107 -4.87 -3.26 13.67
CA ARG A 107 -3.52 -3.67 13.27
C ARG A 107 -3.67 -4.70 12.16
N VAL A 108 -3.24 -4.33 10.95
CA VAL A 108 -3.41 -5.17 9.75
C VAL A 108 -2.05 -5.46 9.12
N GLY A 109 -1.91 -6.67 8.58
CA GLY A 109 -0.73 -7.09 7.84
C GLY A 109 0.52 -7.36 8.69
N ARG A 110 1.63 -7.61 8.00
CA ARG A 110 2.92 -7.91 8.63
C ARG A 110 3.46 -6.68 9.35
N GLY A 111 3.87 -6.85 10.60
CA GLY A 111 4.38 -5.76 11.43
C GLY A 111 3.28 -4.92 12.11
N GLY A 112 2.00 -5.26 11.92
CA GLY A 112 0.88 -4.62 12.60
C GLY A 112 0.79 -3.12 12.29
N ALA A 113 0.79 -2.77 11.00
CA ALA A 113 0.58 -1.38 10.61
C ALA A 113 -0.81 -0.94 11.12
N PRO A 114 -0.91 0.26 11.75
CA PRO A 114 -2.20 0.79 12.16
C PRO A 114 -3.01 1.17 10.91
N VAL A 115 -4.30 0.83 10.90
CA VAL A 115 -5.25 1.28 9.89
C VAL A 115 -6.46 1.92 10.57
N GLU A 116 -7.01 2.92 9.91
CA GLU A 116 -8.21 3.65 10.31
C GLU A 116 -9.38 3.27 9.40
N VAL A 117 -10.60 3.33 9.95
CA VAL A 117 -11.83 3.13 9.19
C VAL A 117 -12.27 4.47 8.61
N MET A 118 -12.05 4.66 7.31
CA MET A 118 -12.41 5.91 6.61
C MET A 118 -13.93 6.05 6.41
N ALA A 119 -14.60 4.93 6.16
CA ALA A 119 -16.04 4.87 5.98
C ALA A 119 -16.55 3.48 6.37
N PHE A 120 -17.76 3.42 6.90
CA PHE A 120 -18.49 2.18 7.10
C PHE A 120 -19.93 2.37 6.64
N ALA A 121 -20.53 1.33 6.05
CA ALA A 121 -21.88 1.38 5.54
C ALA A 121 -22.57 0.02 5.70
N TRP A 122 -23.90 0.03 5.66
CA TRP A 122 -24.75 -1.15 5.61
C TRP A 122 -25.30 -1.31 4.18
N PRO A 123 -24.53 -1.88 3.24
CA PRO A 123 -25.02 -2.08 1.90
C PRO A 123 -26.13 -3.13 1.89
N GLY A 124 -27.16 -2.90 1.09
CA GLY A 124 -28.08 -3.97 0.70
C GLY A 124 -27.39 -4.99 -0.20
N ASN A 125 -28.06 -6.12 -0.43
CA ASN A 125 -27.57 -7.08 -1.41
C ASN A 125 -27.61 -6.46 -2.81
N PRO A 126 -26.53 -6.61 -3.61
CA PRO A 126 -26.55 -6.15 -4.98
C PRO A 126 -27.62 -6.93 -5.77
N PRO A 127 -28.26 -6.31 -6.76
CA PRO A 127 -29.16 -7.04 -7.64
C PRO A 127 -28.39 -8.10 -8.44
N PRO A 128 -29.02 -9.24 -8.78
CA PRO A 128 -28.39 -10.24 -9.65
C PRO A 128 -28.08 -9.65 -11.02
N ALA A 129 -26.97 -10.12 -11.60
CA ALA A 129 -26.58 -9.74 -12.95
C ALA A 129 -27.66 -10.18 -13.96
N LYS A 130 -27.94 -9.34 -14.97
CA LYS A 130 -28.97 -9.60 -15.98
C LYS A 130 -28.53 -10.55 -17.11
N ALA A 131 -27.42 -11.27 -16.94
CA ALA A 131 -26.88 -12.15 -17.97
C ALA A 131 -27.80 -13.36 -18.20
N ARG A 132 -28.11 -13.67 -19.47
CA ARG A 132 -28.93 -14.82 -19.87
C ARG A 132 -28.22 -15.59 -20.98
N GLY A 133 -28.20 -16.92 -20.85
CA GLY A 133 -27.64 -17.81 -21.88
C GLY A 133 -26.12 -17.96 -21.79
N SER A 134 -25.36 -16.90 -22.04
CA SER A 134 -23.88 -16.89 -21.96
C SER A 134 -23.39 -15.73 -21.08
N ALA A 135 -22.32 -15.96 -20.32
CA ALA A 135 -21.72 -14.99 -19.43
C ALA A 135 -20.26 -15.34 -19.09
N LEU A 136 -19.60 -14.44 -18.38
CA LEU A 136 -18.29 -14.61 -17.79
C LEU A 136 -18.44 -14.84 -16.29
N LEU A 137 -17.95 -15.98 -15.80
CA LEU A 137 -17.71 -16.19 -14.38
C LEU A 137 -16.32 -15.64 -14.06
N ILE A 138 -16.25 -14.60 -13.23
CA ILE A 138 -15.01 -13.91 -12.86
C ILE A 138 -14.77 -14.11 -11.37
N LEU A 139 -13.66 -14.75 -10.99
CA LEU A 139 -13.25 -14.84 -9.59
C LEU A 139 -12.77 -13.48 -9.10
N THR A 140 -13.37 -12.93 -8.05
CA THR A 140 -12.95 -11.66 -7.43
C THR A 140 -12.10 -11.88 -6.18
N SER A 141 -12.03 -13.11 -5.68
CA SER A 141 -11.07 -13.55 -4.66
C SER A 141 -10.46 -14.88 -5.07
N ASP A 142 -9.38 -15.28 -4.41
CA ASP A 142 -8.79 -16.60 -4.65
C ASP A 142 -9.79 -17.69 -4.26
N LEU A 143 -9.80 -18.81 -4.97
CA LEU A 143 -10.72 -19.93 -4.80
C LEU A 143 -9.95 -21.16 -4.32
N LEU A 144 -10.40 -21.71 -3.20
CA LEU A 144 -9.89 -22.96 -2.62
C LEU A 144 -10.86 -24.09 -2.91
N MET A 145 -10.38 -25.15 -3.55
CA MET A 145 -11.16 -26.36 -3.82
C MET A 145 -10.22 -27.56 -3.77
N ARG A 146 -10.69 -28.65 -3.16
CA ARG A 146 -10.01 -29.94 -3.22
C ARG A 146 -10.71 -30.88 -4.17
N ASP A 147 -9.94 -31.81 -4.72
CA ASP A 147 -10.49 -33.00 -5.38
C ASP A 147 -10.93 -34.06 -4.34
N GLU A 148 -11.49 -35.16 -4.84
CA GLU A 148 -11.91 -36.31 -4.04
C GLU A 148 -10.78 -36.94 -3.20
N ARG A 149 -9.51 -36.67 -3.55
CA ARG A 149 -8.32 -37.13 -2.82
C ARG A 149 -7.77 -36.09 -1.86
N LEU A 150 -8.55 -35.05 -1.57
CA LEU A 150 -8.20 -33.92 -0.70
C LEU A 150 -6.98 -33.11 -1.19
N ARG A 151 -6.65 -33.17 -2.48
CA ARG A 151 -5.58 -32.37 -3.08
C ARG A 151 -6.13 -31.05 -3.59
N TRP A 152 -5.40 -29.97 -3.34
CA TRP A 152 -5.77 -28.65 -3.87
C TRP A 152 -5.77 -28.66 -5.40
N LYS A 153 -6.88 -28.22 -6.01
CA LYS A 153 -6.96 -27.97 -7.44
C LYS A 153 -6.24 -26.66 -7.78
N THR A 154 -5.39 -26.71 -8.80
CA THR A 154 -4.71 -25.54 -9.39
C THR A 154 -5.38 -25.04 -10.66
N GLU A 155 -6.35 -25.79 -11.17
CA GLU A 155 -7.14 -25.45 -12.35
C GLU A 155 -8.54 -26.07 -12.26
N LEU A 156 -9.49 -25.49 -12.99
CA LEU A 156 -10.83 -26.02 -13.15
C LEU A 156 -11.06 -26.41 -14.62
N ASP A 157 -11.49 -27.65 -14.80
CA ASP A 157 -12.14 -28.09 -16.02
C ASP A 157 -13.66 -27.91 -15.91
N GLU A 158 -14.38 -28.24 -16.99
CA GLU A 158 -15.84 -28.14 -17.03
C GLU A 158 -16.51 -29.02 -15.97
N HIS A 159 -15.95 -30.19 -15.69
CA HIS A 159 -16.49 -31.10 -14.68
C HIS A 159 -16.35 -30.53 -13.26
N ALA A 160 -15.16 -30.04 -12.90
CA ALA A 160 -14.91 -29.41 -11.62
C ALA A 160 -15.75 -28.13 -11.43
N LEU A 161 -16.00 -27.36 -12.50
CA LEU A 161 -16.92 -26.23 -12.44
C LEU A 161 -18.36 -26.66 -12.14
N ARG A 162 -18.85 -27.72 -12.77
CA ARG A 162 -20.19 -28.28 -12.47
C ARG A 162 -20.30 -28.75 -11.03
N GLU A 163 -19.29 -29.47 -10.55
CA GLU A 163 -19.23 -29.95 -9.16
C GLU A 163 -19.23 -28.77 -8.17
N LEU A 164 -18.33 -27.80 -8.38
CA LEU A 164 -18.17 -26.62 -7.53
C LEU A 164 -19.44 -25.77 -7.47
N THR A 165 -20.15 -25.65 -8.60
CA THR A 165 -21.36 -24.85 -8.72
C THR A 165 -22.63 -25.62 -8.35
N GLY A 166 -22.60 -26.95 -8.35
CA GLY A 166 -23.79 -27.79 -8.25
C GLY A 166 -24.72 -27.70 -9.47
N CYS A 167 -24.23 -27.20 -10.61
CA CYS A 167 -25.03 -26.96 -11.81
C CYS A 167 -24.63 -27.94 -12.93
N ALA A 168 -25.38 -29.02 -13.11
CA ALA A 168 -25.07 -30.06 -14.09
C ALA A 168 -25.17 -29.60 -15.56
N ASP A 169 -26.02 -28.60 -15.85
CA ASP A 169 -26.25 -28.04 -17.18
C ASP A 169 -25.26 -26.91 -17.54
N LEU A 170 -24.37 -26.54 -16.61
CA LEU A 170 -23.34 -25.54 -16.88
C LEU A 170 -22.42 -26.05 -17.98
N THR A 171 -22.24 -25.26 -19.03
CA THR A 171 -21.27 -25.52 -20.09
C THR A 171 -20.21 -24.44 -20.09
N VAL A 172 -18.98 -24.79 -20.46
CA VAL A 172 -17.89 -23.83 -20.62
C VAL A 172 -17.58 -23.77 -22.11
N ALA A 173 -17.54 -22.56 -22.67
CA ALA A 173 -17.25 -22.38 -24.07
C ALA A 173 -15.86 -22.95 -24.40
N LYS A 174 -15.68 -23.46 -25.62
CA LYS A 174 -14.42 -24.03 -26.09
C LYS A 174 -13.85 -23.20 -27.23
N THR A 175 -12.52 -23.12 -27.31
CA THR A 175 -11.82 -22.54 -28.45
C THR A 175 -11.96 -23.47 -29.66
N GLU A 176 -11.60 -22.99 -30.85
CA GLU A 176 -11.53 -23.83 -32.06
C GLU A 176 -10.62 -25.06 -31.89
N ARG A 177 -9.63 -24.97 -30.98
CA ARG A 177 -8.70 -26.06 -30.64
C ARG A 177 -9.25 -27.02 -29.59
N GLY A 178 -10.49 -26.83 -29.12
CA GLY A 178 -11.16 -27.67 -28.14
C GLY A 178 -10.78 -27.40 -26.68
N SER A 179 -9.86 -26.45 -26.40
CA SER A 179 -9.54 -26.03 -25.03
C SER A 179 -10.64 -25.14 -24.45
N LEU A 180 -10.79 -25.08 -23.13
CA LEU A 180 -11.76 -24.18 -22.50
C LEU A 180 -11.42 -22.71 -22.80
N ARG A 181 -12.44 -21.90 -23.08
CA ARG A 181 -12.34 -20.43 -23.13
C ARG A 181 -12.29 -19.89 -21.70
N ALA A 182 -11.12 -20.08 -21.09
CA ALA A 182 -10.85 -19.66 -19.72
C ALA A 182 -9.46 -19.05 -19.61
N VAL A 183 -9.33 -18.06 -18.72
CA VAL A 183 -8.05 -17.57 -18.20
C VAL A 183 -7.99 -18.01 -16.76
N GLN A 184 -6.97 -18.77 -16.38
CA GLN A 184 -6.80 -19.16 -14.99
C GLN A 184 -5.33 -19.22 -14.62
N GLU A 185 -5.05 -18.85 -13.38
CA GLU A 185 -3.77 -19.05 -12.72
C GLU A 185 -4.01 -19.63 -11.34
N TRP A 186 -2.96 -20.15 -10.73
CA TRP A 186 -2.98 -20.53 -9.33
C TRP A 186 -1.90 -19.80 -8.53
N VAL A 187 -2.11 -19.76 -7.22
CA VAL A 187 -1.20 -19.14 -6.25
C VAL A 187 -1.18 -19.98 -4.96
N THR A 188 -0.04 -19.97 -4.27
CA THR A 188 0.06 -20.55 -2.94
C THR A 188 -0.33 -19.54 -1.89
N ILE A 189 -1.33 -19.88 -1.09
CA ILE A 189 -1.79 -19.10 0.06
C ILE A 189 -1.06 -19.57 1.31
N HIS A 190 -0.30 -18.66 1.89
CA HIS A 190 0.31 -18.82 3.21
C HIS A 190 -0.52 -18.09 4.26
N GLY A 191 -0.44 -18.54 5.51
CA GLY A 191 -1.09 -17.85 6.61
C GLY A 191 -0.45 -18.17 7.95
N PHE A 192 -0.65 -17.28 8.91
CA PHE A 192 -0.24 -17.47 10.30
C PHE A 192 -1.47 -17.34 11.18
N ASN A 193 -1.69 -18.29 12.09
CA ASN A 193 -2.77 -18.22 13.06
C ASN A 193 -2.28 -17.45 14.28
N GLY A 194 -2.82 -16.24 14.50
CA GLY A 194 -2.43 -15.39 15.62
C GLY A 194 -2.78 -15.98 17.00
N THR A 195 -3.85 -16.77 17.09
CA THR A 195 -4.31 -17.41 18.33
C THR A 195 -3.41 -18.58 18.71
N SER A 196 -3.17 -19.51 17.79
CA SER A 196 -2.31 -20.67 18.06
C SER A 196 -0.81 -20.39 17.90
N ARG A 197 -0.46 -19.25 17.30
CA ARG A 197 0.91 -18.84 16.95
C ARG A 197 1.63 -19.83 16.03
N LEU A 198 0.89 -20.52 15.18
CA LEU A 198 1.42 -21.50 14.22
C LEU A 198 1.19 -21.07 12.77
N TRP A 199 2.10 -21.47 11.90
CA TRP A 199 1.90 -21.39 10.46
C TRP A 199 0.75 -22.30 10.04
N ARG A 200 -0.13 -21.78 9.19
CA ARG A 200 -1.14 -22.59 8.51
C ARG A 200 -0.46 -23.41 7.42
N VAL A 201 -0.98 -24.61 7.18
CA VAL A 201 -0.56 -25.42 6.04
C VAL A 201 -0.83 -24.63 4.76
N PRO A 202 0.15 -24.47 3.85
CA PRO A 202 -0.06 -23.77 2.60
C PRO A 202 -1.18 -24.40 1.78
N ALA A 203 -1.96 -23.56 1.10
CA ALA A 203 -3.04 -24.01 0.23
C ALA A 203 -2.82 -23.52 -1.20
N ALA A 204 -2.99 -24.38 -2.20
CA ALA A 204 -3.00 -23.91 -3.59
C ALA A 204 -4.43 -23.44 -3.93
N ALA A 205 -4.54 -22.22 -4.44
CA ALA A 205 -5.80 -21.60 -4.80
C ALA A 205 -5.79 -21.22 -6.27
N ILE A 206 -6.94 -21.31 -6.93
CA ILE A 206 -7.14 -20.67 -8.23
C ILE A 206 -7.24 -19.17 -7.97
N ARG A 207 -6.40 -18.40 -8.64
CA ARG A 207 -6.15 -16.98 -8.35
C ARG A 207 -7.35 -16.12 -8.76
N ARG A 208 -7.65 -15.10 -7.95
CA ARG A 208 -8.56 -14.01 -8.33
C ARG A 208 -8.18 -13.42 -9.68
N GLY A 209 -9.17 -13.01 -10.45
CA GLY A 209 -9.00 -12.60 -11.85
C GLY A 209 -9.04 -13.74 -12.86
N SER A 210 -9.18 -15.00 -12.41
CA SER A 210 -9.51 -16.10 -13.31
C SER A 210 -10.93 -15.94 -13.87
N VAL A 211 -11.10 -16.23 -15.15
CA VAL A 211 -12.33 -16.01 -15.92
C VAL A 211 -12.69 -17.25 -16.72
N PHE A 212 -13.98 -17.59 -16.74
CA PHE A 212 -14.53 -18.69 -17.51
C PHE A 212 -15.72 -18.18 -18.32
N GLU A 213 -15.71 -18.40 -19.64
CA GLU A 213 -16.89 -18.16 -20.47
C GLU A 213 -17.85 -19.34 -20.31
N ILE A 214 -18.97 -19.09 -19.64
CA ILE A 214 -19.96 -20.09 -19.26
C ILE A 214 -21.28 -19.87 -19.99
N SER A 215 -22.00 -20.96 -20.24
CA SER A 215 -23.35 -20.91 -20.80
C SER A 215 -24.28 -21.95 -20.18
N GLY A 216 -25.58 -21.80 -20.45
CA GLY A 216 -26.63 -22.69 -19.96
C GLY A 216 -27.63 -21.97 -19.04
N THR A 217 -28.57 -22.73 -18.49
CA THR A 217 -29.59 -22.17 -17.58
C THR A 217 -29.00 -21.88 -16.20
N ALA A 218 -27.88 -22.53 -15.86
CA ALA A 218 -27.08 -22.25 -14.67
C ALA A 218 -26.62 -20.79 -14.51
N VAL A 219 -26.49 -20.01 -15.61
CA VAL A 219 -25.98 -18.63 -15.56
C VAL A 219 -26.84 -17.74 -14.66
N SER A 220 -28.17 -17.81 -14.76
CA SER A 220 -29.07 -17.01 -13.91
C SER A 220 -28.99 -17.45 -12.45
N THR A 221 -28.92 -18.76 -12.20
CA THR A 221 -28.74 -19.31 -10.85
C THR A 221 -27.46 -18.81 -10.22
N LEU A 222 -26.35 -18.82 -10.96
CA LEU A 222 -25.06 -18.31 -10.47
C LEU A 222 -25.09 -16.79 -10.23
N ALA A 223 -25.79 -16.03 -11.07
CA ALA A 223 -25.98 -14.59 -10.86
C ALA A 223 -26.77 -14.31 -9.57
N GLU A 224 -27.80 -15.10 -9.27
CA GLU A 224 -28.53 -15.02 -8.00
C GLU A 224 -27.68 -15.42 -6.80
N ARG A 225 -26.90 -16.50 -6.91
CA ARG A 225 -25.96 -16.92 -5.86
C ARG A 225 -24.93 -15.84 -5.55
N ALA A 226 -24.35 -15.21 -6.56
CA ALA A 226 -23.41 -14.11 -6.38
C ALA A 226 -24.06 -12.91 -5.67
N ALA A 227 -25.31 -12.57 -6.03
CA ALA A 227 -26.08 -11.51 -5.37
C ALA A 227 -26.40 -11.83 -3.90
N ARG A 228 -26.65 -13.10 -3.58
CA ARG A 228 -26.86 -13.61 -2.22
C ARG A 228 -25.57 -13.90 -1.45
N GLN A 229 -24.42 -13.66 -2.07
CA GLN A 229 -23.10 -13.85 -1.47
C GLN A 229 -22.81 -15.31 -1.10
N GLU A 230 -23.36 -16.23 -1.89
CA GLU A 230 -23.16 -17.68 -1.75
C GLU A 230 -21.90 -18.10 -2.52
N TRP A 231 -20.75 -17.87 -1.89
CA TRP A 231 -19.42 -18.08 -2.47
C TRP A 231 -19.06 -19.54 -2.73
N LEU A 232 -18.08 -19.76 -3.61
CA LEU A 232 -17.70 -21.08 -4.08
C LEU A 232 -16.55 -21.68 -3.27
N GLY A 233 -16.53 -23.00 -3.13
CA GLY A 233 -15.39 -23.74 -2.57
C GLY A 233 -15.26 -23.62 -1.05
N GLU A 234 -14.03 -23.68 -0.57
CA GLU A 234 -13.70 -23.75 0.85
C GLU A 234 -13.34 -22.38 1.45
N ARG A 235 -13.49 -22.27 2.78
CA ARG A 235 -13.08 -21.10 3.58
C ARG A 235 -13.71 -19.78 3.11
N THR A 236 -14.95 -19.85 2.63
CA THR A 236 -15.75 -18.69 2.18
C THR A 236 -15.93 -17.65 3.27
N HIS A 237 -16.00 -18.06 4.54
CA HIS A 237 -16.05 -17.18 5.72
C HIS A 237 -14.77 -16.33 5.90
N GLU A 238 -13.63 -16.74 5.31
CA GLU A 238 -12.40 -15.93 5.28
C GLU A 238 -12.31 -15.03 4.04
N GLY A 239 -13.31 -15.08 3.15
CA GLY A 239 -13.37 -14.28 1.94
C GLY A 239 -12.84 -14.95 0.68
N PHE A 240 -12.57 -16.26 0.68
CA PHE A 240 -12.25 -17.04 -0.52
C PHE A 240 -13.50 -17.34 -1.36
N GLY A 241 -13.30 -17.62 -2.66
CA GLY A 241 -14.35 -18.09 -3.56
C GLY A 241 -15.39 -17.08 -4.03
N ARG A 242 -15.19 -15.78 -3.76
CA ARG A 242 -16.04 -14.70 -4.27
C ARG A 242 -15.93 -14.64 -5.79
N PHE A 243 -17.07 -14.45 -6.45
CA PHE A 243 -17.16 -14.40 -7.91
C PHE A 243 -18.25 -13.41 -8.37
N ARG A 244 -18.19 -13.05 -9.65
CA ARG A 244 -19.20 -12.25 -10.34
C ARG A 244 -19.58 -12.89 -11.67
N ILE A 245 -20.81 -12.62 -12.10
CA ILE A 245 -21.32 -12.96 -13.43
C ILE A 245 -21.42 -11.66 -14.23
N GLU A 246 -20.76 -11.61 -15.38
CA GLU A 246 -20.72 -10.43 -16.24
C GLU A 246 -20.91 -10.80 -17.71
N VAL A 247 -21.42 -9.88 -18.53
CA VAL A 247 -21.53 -10.08 -19.98
C VAL A 247 -20.22 -9.72 -20.71
N SER A 248 -19.36 -8.93 -20.07
CA SER A 248 -18.09 -8.46 -20.64
C SER A 248 -17.03 -8.29 -19.56
N LEU A 249 -15.76 -8.32 -19.98
CA LEU A 249 -14.64 -8.14 -19.06
C LEU A 249 -14.59 -6.70 -18.52
N PRO A 250 -14.45 -6.50 -17.21
CA PRO A 250 -14.32 -5.17 -16.64
C PRO A 250 -12.94 -4.56 -16.95
N GLY A 251 -12.95 -3.27 -17.33
CA GLY A 251 -11.74 -2.47 -17.50
C GLY A 251 -10.85 -2.83 -18.67
N VAL A 252 -11.40 -3.40 -19.75
CA VAL A 252 -10.67 -3.52 -21.02
C VAL A 252 -10.38 -2.12 -21.56
N THR A 253 -9.12 -1.84 -21.90
CA THR A 253 -8.69 -0.53 -22.39
C THR A 253 -9.26 -0.30 -23.80
N PRO A 254 -10.05 0.77 -24.05
CA PRO A 254 -10.50 1.10 -25.38
C PRO A 254 -9.32 1.41 -26.31
N ALA A 255 -9.40 1.03 -27.58
CA ALA A 255 -8.32 1.23 -28.55
C ALA A 255 -7.85 2.70 -28.69
N ALA A 256 -8.71 3.67 -28.34
CA ALA A 256 -8.45 5.11 -28.48
C ALA A 256 -8.11 5.84 -27.15
N ALA A 257 -8.02 5.13 -26.02
CA ALA A 257 -7.79 5.79 -24.73
C ALA A 257 -6.29 6.06 -24.50
N ALA A 258 -5.92 7.34 -24.35
CA ALA A 258 -4.61 7.71 -23.85
C ALA A 258 -4.46 7.25 -22.38
N PRO A 259 -3.30 6.70 -21.98
CA PRO A 259 -3.07 6.32 -20.60
C PRO A 259 -3.14 7.54 -19.68
N ALA A 260 -4.09 7.55 -18.74
CA ALA A 260 -4.17 8.57 -17.70
C ALA A 260 -2.92 8.48 -16.80
N VAL A 261 -2.12 9.54 -16.69
CA VAL A 261 -0.96 9.54 -15.80
C VAL A 261 -1.45 9.39 -14.36
N LEU A 262 -0.99 8.37 -13.66
CA LEU A 262 -1.24 8.26 -12.22
C LEU A 262 -0.44 9.34 -11.51
N ASP A 263 -1.12 10.15 -10.70
CA ASP A 263 -0.47 11.10 -9.81
C ASP A 263 0.34 10.29 -8.79
N ILE A 264 1.66 10.25 -8.98
CA ILE A 264 2.57 9.64 -8.01
C ILE A 264 2.52 10.55 -6.79
N THR A 265 1.89 10.08 -5.72
CA THR A 265 1.89 10.79 -4.44
C THR A 265 3.35 11.06 -4.08
N PRO A 266 3.79 12.32 -3.97
CA PRO A 266 5.19 12.65 -3.75
C PRO A 266 5.72 11.95 -2.49
N ASP A 267 7.05 11.77 -2.41
CA ASP A 267 7.73 11.33 -1.20
C ASP A 267 7.15 12.06 0.03
N VAL A 268 7.04 11.38 1.17
CA VAL A 268 6.58 12.01 2.43
C VAL A 268 7.38 13.30 2.60
N ALA A 269 6.72 14.42 2.89
CA ALA A 269 7.38 15.73 2.98
C ALA A 269 8.67 15.68 3.85
N GLU A 270 8.67 14.85 4.90
CA GLU A 270 9.83 14.60 5.76
C GLU A 270 11.06 13.98 5.05
N GLU A 271 10.89 13.14 4.03
CA GLU A 271 12.01 12.55 3.27
C GLU A 271 12.65 13.56 2.31
N ALA A 272 11.84 14.42 1.69
CA ALA A 272 12.35 15.55 0.91
C ALA A 272 13.14 16.52 1.82
N ILE A 273 12.58 16.86 2.98
CA ILE A 273 13.24 17.66 4.02
C ILE A 273 14.57 17.01 4.46
N ALA A 274 14.58 15.68 4.67
CA ALA A 274 15.78 14.95 5.06
C ALA A 274 16.87 14.99 4.00
N ARG A 275 16.50 14.87 2.72
CA ARG A 275 17.42 15.00 1.58
C ARG A 275 18.01 16.41 1.52
N ASP A 276 17.16 17.43 1.53
CA ASP A 276 17.56 18.84 1.43
C ASP A 276 18.52 19.22 2.56
N THR A 277 18.14 18.91 3.80
CA THR A 277 18.94 19.26 4.98
C THR A 277 20.24 18.48 5.07
N ARG A 278 20.30 17.25 4.51
CA ARG A 278 21.55 16.50 4.37
C ARG A 278 22.48 17.16 3.35
N ASP A 279 21.96 17.62 2.23
CA ASP A 279 22.73 18.36 1.23
C ASP A 279 23.24 19.69 1.78
N TRP A 280 22.47 20.34 2.65
CA TRP A 280 22.94 21.53 3.36
C TRP A 280 24.13 21.20 4.25
N LEU A 281 24.05 20.15 5.07
CA LEU A 281 25.16 19.75 5.94
C LEU A 281 26.40 19.34 5.15
N ASN A 282 26.23 18.61 4.04
CA ASN A 282 27.35 18.23 3.16
C ASN A 282 28.08 19.46 2.60
N LYS A 283 27.35 20.53 2.25
CA LYS A 283 27.92 21.80 1.78
C LYS A 283 28.56 22.63 2.90
N HIS A 284 28.20 22.36 4.15
CA HIS A 284 28.61 23.11 5.34
C HIS A 284 29.26 22.18 6.39
N GLU A 285 30.06 21.21 5.93
CA GLU A 285 30.64 20.16 6.77
C GLU A 285 31.57 20.68 7.88
N ALA A 286 32.08 21.91 7.76
CA ALA A 286 32.89 22.55 8.79
C ALA A 286 32.12 22.77 10.11
N LEU A 287 30.78 22.76 10.08
CA LEU A 287 29.95 22.74 11.30
C LEU A 287 30.11 21.44 12.11
N ALA A 288 30.56 20.35 11.49
CA ALA A 288 30.72 19.04 12.11
C ALA A 288 32.18 18.63 12.42
N LYS A 289 33.19 19.40 11.98
CA LYS A 289 34.63 19.06 12.16
C LYS A 289 35.25 19.69 13.41
N SER A 290 35.90 18.95 14.30
CA SER A 290 36.65 19.54 15.45
C SER A 290 37.57 20.69 14.99
N GLY A 291 37.27 21.90 15.46
CA GLY A 291 37.91 23.12 14.94
C GLY A 291 39.33 23.28 15.45
N ARG A 292 40.33 23.12 14.57
CA ARG A 292 41.72 23.54 14.84
C ARG A 292 41.94 25.05 14.73
N ASN A 293 41.00 25.82 14.18
CA ASN A 293 41.18 27.24 13.87
C ASN A 293 40.04 28.10 14.43
N GLY A 294 40.26 28.73 15.59
CA GLY A 294 39.85 30.09 16.00
C GLY A 294 38.43 30.67 15.76
N ASN A 295 37.51 30.00 15.08
CA ASN A 295 36.19 30.54 14.74
C ASN A 295 35.11 29.84 15.56
N PRO A 296 34.58 30.46 16.63
CA PRO A 296 33.61 29.83 17.51
C PRO A 296 32.30 29.58 16.76
N ARG A 297 31.86 28.31 16.72
CA ARG A 297 30.64 27.85 16.05
C ARG A 297 29.55 27.50 17.06
N PRO A 298 28.26 27.44 16.68
CA PRO A 298 27.21 27.11 17.62
C PRO A 298 27.30 25.67 18.10
N SER A 299 27.12 25.45 19.40
CA SER A 299 27.09 24.11 19.98
C SER A 299 25.84 23.34 19.56
N LEU A 300 25.85 22.01 19.72
CA LEU A 300 24.68 21.19 19.45
C LEU A 300 23.47 21.60 20.32
N SER A 301 23.70 22.03 21.56
CA SER A 301 22.63 22.55 22.43
C SER A 301 22.02 23.84 21.87
N GLN A 302 22.84 24.78 21.40
CA GLN A 302 22.33 26.02 20.77
C GLN A 302 21.47 25.74 19.53
N TRP A 303 21.82 24.72 18.75
CA TRP A 303 20.99 24.25 17.64
C TRP A 303 19.68 23.60 18.10
N MET A 304 19.68 22.84 19.19
CA MET A 304 18.46 22.26 19.76
C MET A 304 17.54 23.35 20.33
N ASP A 305 18.10 24.39 20.94
CA ASP A 305 17.34 25.55 21.43
C ASP A 305 16.64 26.27 20.27
N LEU A 306 17.32 26.42 19.11
CA LEU A 306 16.68 26.95 17.89
C LEU A 306 15.49 26.09 17.45
N VAL A 307 15.63 24.77 17.45
CA VAL A 307 14.54 23.85 17.09
C VAL A 307 13.35 24.04 18.04
N ALA A 308 13.61 24.11 19.35
CA ALA A 308 12.56 24.32 20.35
C ALA A 308 11.84 25.67 20.18
N ASP A 309 12.56 26.75 19.86
CA ASP A 309 11.95 28.06 19.59
C ASP A 309 11.07 28.05 18.34
N LEU A 310 11.54 27.40 17.27
CA LEU A 310 10.76 27.24 16.03
C LEU A 310 9.50 26.38 16.23
N GLU A 311 9.60 25.29 16.99
CA GLU A 311 8.47 24.42 17.31
C GLU A 311 7.41 25.15 18.17
N ARG A 312 7.85 26.05 19.06
CA ARG A 312 6.95 26.94 19.84
C ARG A 312 6.33 28.06 19.01
N GLY A 313 6.75 28.24 17.76
CA GLY A 313 6.24 29.30 16.90
C GLY A 313 6.84 30.68 17.19
N ASP A 314 8.00 30.78 17.84
CA ASP A 314 8.61 32.07 18.17
C ASP A 314 9.01 32.84 16.89
N PRO A 315 8.39 34.00 16.59
CA PRO A 315 8.70 34.77 15.39
C PRO A 315 10.13 35.35 15.40
N ASN A 316 10.79 35.41 16.56
CA ASN A 316 12.16 35.91 16.70
C ASN A 316 13.23 34.81 16.70
N ALA A 317 12.84 33.54 16.56
CA ALA A 317 13.74 32.39 16.64
C ALA A 317 14.94 32.53 15.68
N LEU A 318 14.70 32.76 14.38
CA LEU A 318 15.79 32.98 13.41
C LEU A 318 16.41 34.37 13.52
N LYS A 319 15.60 35.42 13.73
CA LYS A 319 16.06 36.82 13.76
C LYS A 319 17.12 37.06 14.83
N SER A 320 16.91 36.50 16.03
CA SER A 320 17.84 36.60 17.17
C SER A 320 19.20 35.93 16.92
N ARG A 321 19.27 34.97 15.99
CA ARG A 321 20.49 34.21 15.66
C ARG A 321 21.17 34.74 14.40
N LEU A 322 20.40 35.29 13.45
CA LEU A 322 20.92 36.03 12.29
C LEU A 322 21.53 37.38 12.71
N LEU A 323 20.99 38.01 13.75
CA LEU A 323 21.46 39.27 14.33
C LEU A 323 21.77 39.09 15.83
N PRO A 324 22.84 38.35 16.18
CA PRO A 324 23.13 38.03 17.58
C PRO A 324 23.58 39.28 18.34
N ALA A 325 22.80 39.65 19.36
CA ALA A 325 23.04 40.83 20.20
C ALA A 325 23.87 40.53 21.46
N THR A 326 23.94 39.27 21.91
CA THR A 326 24.63 38.87 23.14
C THR A 326 26.00 38.23 22.87
N SER A 327 26.90 38.31 23.84
CA SER A 327 28.24 37.70 23.78
C SER A 327 28.17 36.18 23.56
N GLY A 328 27.24 35.48 24.23
CA GLY A 328 27.02 34.04 24.08
C GLY A 328 26.43 33.61 22.73
N ALA A 329 25.78 34.53 22.00
CA ALA A 329 25.23 34.26 20.67
C ALA A 329 26.20 34.58 19.52
N LYS A 330 27.42 35.06 19.80
CA LYS A 330 28.43 35.37 18.78
C LYS A 330 28.82 34.15 17.94
N THR A 331 28.63 32.94 18.45
CA THR A 331 28.86 31.68 17.72
C THR A 331 28.03 31.57 16.45
N TRP A 332 26.86 32.21 16.39
CA TRP A 332 26.00 32.25 15.20
C TRP A 332 26.53 33.11 14.06
N LYS A 333 27.58 33.92 14.30
CA LYS A 333 28.27 34.66 13.24
C LYS A 333 29.15 33.77 12.36
N HIS A 334 29.30 32.48 12.70
CA HIS A 334 30.01 31.53 11.86
C HIS A 334 29.40 31.48 10.45
N PRO A 335 30.18 31.62 9.37
CA PRO A 335 29.66 31.73 8.00
C PRO A 335 28.71 30.59 7.62
N ASP A 336 29.08 29.35 7.93
CA ASP A 336 28.23 28.20 7.63
C ASP A 336 26.97 28.14 8.48
N ALA A 337 27.03 28.55 9.75
CA ALA A 337 25.83 28.57 10.61
C ALA A 337 24.83 29.59 10.08
N ARG A 338 25.33 30.76 9.66
CA ARG A 338 24.53 31.80 9.03
C ARG A 338 23.89 31.33 7.72
N ALA A 339 24.63 30.63 6.86
CA ALA A 339 24.10 30.09 5.61
C ALA A 339 22.95 29.09 5.85
N ILE A 340 23.04 28.27 6.91
CA ILE A 340 21.94 27.38 7.32
C ILE A 340 20.74 28.17 7.81
N LEU A 341 20.93 29.22 8.63
CA LEU A 341 19.83 30.07 9.10
C LEU A 341 19.12 30.78 7.94
N GLU A 342 19.87 31.24 6.93
CA GLU A 342 19.31 31.86 5.73
C GLU A 342 18.50 30.85 4.90
N LYS A 343 18.98 29.61 4.76
CA LYS A 343 18.20 28.52 4.13
C LYS A 343 16.91 28.22 4.90
N LEU A 344 16.99 28.15 6.23
CA LEU A 344 15.82 27.97 7.09
C LEU A 344 14.80 29.11 6.92
N ALA A 345 15.25 30.35 6.75
CA ALA A 345 14.35 31.48 6.49
C ALA A 345 13.65 31.39 5.11
N MET A 346 14.26 30.73 4.13
CA MET A 346 13.72 30.63 2.76
C MET A 346 12.75 29.45 2.57
N VAL A 347 12.90 28.35 3.32
CA VAL A 347 12.08 27.13 3.09
C VAL A 347 10.63 27.27 3.49
N ALA A 348 10.31 28.14 4.45
CA ALA A 348 8.94 28.39 4.86
C ALA A 348 8.79 29.79 5.49
N PRO A 349 7.62 30.44 5.32
CA PRO A 349 7.38 31.78 5.85
C PRO A 349 7.10 31.81 7.36
N SER A 350 6.73 30.68 7.97
CA SER A 350 6.38 30.58 9.39
C SER A 350 7.39 29.76 10.19
N PRO A 351 7.64 30.09 11.47
CA PRO A 351 8.56 29.31 12.32
C PRO A 351 8.19 27.82 12.42
N GLN A 352 6.89 27.51 12.45
CA GLN A 352 6.39 26.14 12.49
C GLN A 352 6.65 25.36 11.20
N GLY A 353 6.62 26.02 10.04
CA GLY A 353 7.03 25.41 8.77
C GLY A 353 8.55 25.19 8.64
N GLN A 354 9.34 25.96 9.38
CA GLN A 354 10.81 25.86 9.41
C GLN A 354 11.30 24.77 10.38
N ALA A 355 10.54 24.49 11.44
CA ALA A 355 10.90 23.53 12.49
C ALA A 355 11.26 22.11 11.97
N PRO A 356 10.51 21.50 11.03
CA PRO A 356 10.87 20.19 10.46
C PRO A 356 12.25 20.17 9.80
N TYR A 357 12.61 21.23 9.07
CA TYR A 357 13.92 21.37 8.42
C TYR A 357 15.04 21.54 9.46
N ALA A 358 14.84 22.41 10.46
CA ALA A 358 15.81 22.60 11.52
C ALA A 358 16.04 21.31 12.31
N ARG A 359 14.95 20.61 12.70
CA ARG A 359 15.01 19.34 13.43
C ARG A 359 15.83 18.29 12.67
N MET A 360 15.58 18.15 11.37
CA MET A 360 16.27 17.16 10.54
C MET A 360 17.75 17.52 10.31
N PHE A 361 18.06 18.79 10.06
CA PHE A 361 19.43 19.28 9.99
C PHE A 361 20.22 18.96 11.27
N VAL A 362 19.65 19.24 12.44
CA VAL A 362 20.29 18.98 13.73
C VAL A 362 20.51 17.49 13.99
N ARG A 363 19.61 16.61 13.51
CA ARG A 363 19.81 15.15 13.55
C ARG A 363 21.04 14.74 12.73
N TRP A 364 21.20 15.27 11.52
CA TRP A 364 22.38 14.99 10.70
C TRP A 364 23.66 15.50 11.34
N LEU A 365 23.66 16.75 11.84
CA LEU A 365 24.80 17.35 12.53
C LEU A 365 25.24 16.51 13.74
N ARG A 366 24.28 16.07 14.56
CA ARG A 366 24.53 15.17 15.71
C ARG A 366 25.13 13.84 15.27
N ALA A 367 24.62 13.25 14.19
CA ALA A 367 25.13 11.98 13.68
C ALA A 367 26.59 12.12 13.20
N GLN A 368 26.92 13.21 12.50
CA GLN A 368 28.25 13.46 11.99
C GLN A 368 29.26 13.79 13.09
N LEU A 369 28.86 14.55 14.11
CA LEU A 369 29.69 14.81 15.30
C LEU A 369 30.03 13.52 16.07
N ARG A 370 29.08 12.57 16.14
CA ARG A 370 29.30 11.26 16.78
C ARG A 370 30.17 10.29 15.97
N ALA A 371 30.23 10.49 14.65
CA ALA A 371 31.04 9.66 13.76
C ALA A 371 32.52 10.07 13.76
N GLN A 372 32.88 11.22 14.36
CA GLN A 372 34.27 11.59 14.55
C GLN A 372 34.86 10.76 15.71
N PRO A 373 35.95 10.02 15.51
CA PRO A 373 36.61 9.31 16.60
C PRO A 373 37.03 10.32 17.67
N GLU A 374 36.83 9.99 18.95
CA GLU A 374 37.48 10.71 20.04
C GLU A 374 38.99 10.64 19.79
N GLU A 375 39.64 11.77 19.53
CA GLU A 375 41.10 11.83 19.59
C GLU A 375 41.48 11.46 21.03
N PRO A 376 42.34 10.45 21.25
CA PRO A 376 42.82 10.12 22.59
C PRO A 376 43.50 11.37 23.18
N GLN A 377 43.07 11.73 24.40
CA GLN A 377 43.65 12.83 25.20
C GLN A 377 45.13 12.60 25.51
#